data_AF-A0A818HNV9-F1
#
_entry.id   AF-A0A818HNV9-F1
#
_cell.length_a   1.000
_cell.length_b   1.000
_cell.length_c   1.000
_cell.angle_alpha   90.00
_cell.angle_beta   90.00
_cell.angle_gamma   90.00
#
_symmetry.space_group_name_H-M   'P 1'
#
loop_
_entity.id
_entity.type
_entity.pdbx_description
1 polymer ?
#
loop_
_entity_poly.entity_id
_entity_poly.type
_entity_poly.pdbx_seq_one_letter_code
_entity_poly.pdbx_strand_id
1 'polypeptide(L)' 'RGRVKNQERESFDAKKVLRLFGQFDFGQIELNELHLSIMHEPDRQTGYYGCETKILLKPIN' A
#
# COMPACT_ATOMS: atom_id res chain seq x y z
N ARG A 1 21.59 11.83 27.28
CA ARG A 1 20.19 11.55 27.70
C ARG A 1 19.41 12.87 27.66
N GLY A 2 18.66 13.12 26.59
CA GLY A 2 17.78 14.29 26.46
C GLY A 2 16.37 13.81 26.12
N ARG A 3 15.38 14.18 26.95
CA ARG A 3 13.95 13.96 26.67
C ARG A 3 13.55 14.85 25.50
N VAL A 4 13.27 14.26 24.33
CA VAL A 4 12.56 14.96 23.26
C VAL A 4 11.12 15.12 23.75
N LYS A 5 10.67 16.38 23.84
CA LYS A 5 9.28 16.73 24.16
C LYS A 5 8.35 15.91 23.27
N ASN A 6 7.28 15.39 23.86
CA ASN A 6 6.11 14.86 23.15
C ASN A 6 5.59 15.99 22.25
N GLN A 7 6.12 16.14 21.04
CA GLN A 7 5.37 16.72 19.95
C GLN A 7 4.26 15.70 19.73
N GLU A 8 3.06 16.04 20.22
CA GLU A 8 1.85 15.33 19.83
C GLU A 8 1.94 15.12 18.32
N ARG A 9 2.00 13.86 17.89
CA ARG A 9 2.02 13.54 16.47
C ARG A 9 0.72 14.08 15.92
N GLU A 10 0.76 15.27 15.30
CA GLU A 10 -0.36 15.79 14.56
C GLU A 10 -0.74 14.71 13.54
N SER A 11 -1.91 14.09 13.73
CA SER A 11 -2.40 13.09 12.81
C SER A 11 -2.67 13.80 11.48
N PHE A 12 -2.02 13.34 10.41
CA PHE A 12 -2.26 13.86 9.08
C PHE A 12 -3.74 13.73 8.70
N ASP A 13 -4.44 14.86 8.54
CA ASP A 13 -5.82 14.87 8.07
C ASP A 13 -5.88 14.90 6.54
N ALA A 14 -5.95 13.70 5.95
CA ALA A 14 -6.05 13.52 4.49
C ALA A 14 -7.42 13.91 3.91
N LYS A 15 -8.44 14.22 4.71
CA LYS A 15 -9.83 14.38 4.23
C LYS A 15 -9.95 15.41 3.11
N LYS A 16 -9.22 16.53 3.20
CA LYS A 16 -9.23 17.58 2.17
C LYS A 16 -8.72 17.06 0.83
N VAL A 17 -7.62 16.30 0.84
CA VAL A 17 -7.02 15.72 -0.36
C VAL A 17 -7.93 14.64 -0.95
N LEU A 18 -8.43 13.73 -0.11
CA LEU A 18 -9.31 12.64 -0.57
C LEU A 18 -10.62 13.15 -1.18
N ARG A 19 -11.16 14.28 -0.71
CA ARG A 19 -12.35 14.91 -1.32
C ARG A 19 -12.12 15.35 -2.76
N LEU A 20 -10.91 15.75 -3.14
CA LEU A 20 -10.60 16.16 -4.52
C LEU A 20 -10.79 15.02 -5.52
N PHE A 21 -10.63 13.77 -5.05
CA PHE A 21 -10.74 12.57 -5.88
C PHE A 21 -12.03 11.79 -5.63
N GLY A 22 -13.01 12.38 -4.93
CA GLY A 22 -14.22 11.66 -4.49
C GLY A 22 -15.08 11.10 -5.62
N GLN A 23 -14.94 11.60 -6.86
CA GLN A 23 -15.61 11.10 -8.06
C GLN A 23 -14.60 10.73 -9.16
N PHE A 24 -13.32 10.62 -8.81
CA PHE A 24 -12.28 10.31 -9.77
C PHE A 24 -12.24 8.79 -10.02
N ASP A 25 -12.30 8.40 -11.29
CA ASP A 25 -12.12 7.01 -11.70
C ASP A 25 -10.61 6.75 -11.90
N PHE A 26 -10.03 5.91 -11.04
CA PHE A 26 -8.61 5.51 -11.12
C PHE A 26 -8.36 4.42 -12.17
N GLY A 27 -9.41 3.97 -12.85
CA GLY A 27 -9.36 2.95 -13.88
C GLY A 27 -9.72 1.57 -13.36
N GLN A 28 -9.45 0.57 -14.20
CA GLN A 28 -9.77 -0.83 -13.96
C GLN A 28 -8.48 -1.62 -13.76
N ILE A 29 -8.56 -2.66 -12.92
CA ILE A 29 -7.45 -3.61 -12.72
C ILE A 29 -7.94 -5.03 -12.95
N GLU A 30 -7.14 -5.82 -13.65
CA GLU A 30 -7.34 -7.26 -13.80
C GLU A 30 -6.59 -8.00 -12.69
N LEU A 31 -7.29 -8.90 -12.01
CA LEU A 31 -6.73 -9.68 -10.91
C LEU A 31 -5.98 -10.91 -11.46
N ASN A 32 -4.68 -10.74 -11.70
CA ASN A 32 -3.84 -11.75 -12.37
C ASN A 32 -3.12 -12.72 -11.43
N GLU A 33 -2.84 -12.30 -10.21
CA GLU A 33 -2.02 -13.08 -9.28
C GLU A 33 -2.31 -12.75 -7.82
N LEU A 34 -2.07 -13.72 -6.94
CA LEU A 34 -2.12 -13.58 -5.50
C LEU A 34 -0.75 -13.92 -4.92
N HIS A 35 -0.20 -13.02 -4.09
CA HIS A 35 1.11 -13.17 -3.46
C HIS A 35 0.98 -13.49 -1.98
N LEU A 36 1.85 -14.35 -1.48
CA LEU A 36 2.15 -14.47 -0.05
C LEU A 36 3.40 -13.62 0.24
N SER A 37 3.19 -12.45 0.84
CA SER A 37 4.25 -11.47 1.07
C SER A 37 4.71 -11.37 2.52
N ILE A 38 5.97 -11.00 2.72
CA ILE A 38 6.59 -10.80 4.03
C ILE A 38 6.70 -9.29 4.29
N MET A 39 6.01 -8.81 5.34
CA MET A 39 5.89 -7.38 5.64
C MET A 39 7.23 -6.67 5.86
N HIS A 40 8.21 -7.35 6.45
CA HIS A 40 9.48 -6.76 6.89
C HIS A 40 10.66 -7.04 5.95
N GLU A 41 10.40 -7.66 4.81
CA GLU A 41 11.41 -7.99 3.81
C GLU A 41 11.01 -7.33 2.49
N PRO A 42 11.45 -6.10 2.20
CA PRO A 42 11.07 -5.42 0.96
C PRO A 42 11.83 -6.00 -0.24
N ASP A 43 11.14 -6.10 -1.38
CA ASP A 43 11.79 -6.30 -2.67
C ASP A 43 12.61 -5.05 -3.02
N ARG A 44 13.93 -5.20 -3.06
CA ARG A 44 14.87 -4.10 -3.30
C ARG A 44 14.80 -3.52 -4.71
N GLN A 45 14.22 -4.24 -5.67
CA GLN A 45 14.10 -3.76 -7.05
C GLN A 45 12.83 -2.94 -7.25
N THR A 46 11.70 -3.36 -6.66
CA THR A 46 10.39 -2.73 -6.88
C THR A 46 9.96 -1.81 -5.73
N GLY A 47 10.54 -1.96 -4.55
CA GLY A 47 10.11 -1.28 -3.33
C GLY A 47 8.80 -1.84 -2.75
N TYR A 48 8.25 -2.91 -3.33
CA TYR A 48 7.08 -3.61 -2.81
C TYR A 48 7.46 -4.56 -1.66
N TYR A 49 6.47 -5.22 -1.07
CA TYR A 49 6.75 -6.32 -0.15
C TYR A 49 7.44 -7.48 -0.87
N GLY A 50 8.41 -8.11 -0.21
CA GLY A 50 9.05 -9.33 -0.68
C GLY A 50 8.01 -10.45 -0.76
N CYS A 51 8.06 -11.20 -1.85
CA CYS A 51 7.12 -12.25 -2.17
C CYS A 51 7.78 -13.61 -1.95
N GLU A 52 7.29 -14.39 -0.98
CA GLU A 52 7.76 -15.76 -0.73
C GLU A 52 7.28 -16.70 -1.84
N THR A 53 6.00 -16.57 -2.21
CA THR A 53 5.41 -17.33 -3.30
C THR A 53 4.19 -16.63 -3.87
N LYS A 54 3.80 -17.00 -5.09
CA LYS A 54 2.60 -16.48 -5.74
C LYS A 54 1.88 -17.55 -6.55
N ILE A 55 0.58 -17.36 -6.69
CA ILE A 55 -0.26 -18.14 -7.60
C ILE A 55 -0.78 -17.24 -8.71
N LEU A 56 -0.74 -17.74 -9.94
CA LEU A 56 -1.37 -17.08 -11.08
C LEU A 56 -2.85 -17.44 -11.08
N LEU A 57 -3.69 -16.42 -11.18
CA LEU A 57 -5.13 -16.57 -11.27
C LEU A 57 -5.50 -16.72 -12.74
N LYS A 58 -6.32 -17.73 -13.03
CA LYS A 58 -6.87 -17.89 -14.36
C LYS A 58 -8.03 -16.89 -14.54
N PRO A 59 -8.27 -16.40 -15.76
CA PRO A 59 -9.48 -15.65 -16.06
C PRO A 59 -10.70 -16.45 -15.60
N ILE A 60 -11.62 -15.77 -14.90
CA ILE A 60 -12.94 -16.34 -14.63
C ILE A 60 -13.71 -16.22 -15.93
N ASN A 61 -13.79 -17.33 -16.68
CA ASN A 61 -14.59 -17.43 -17.90
C ASN A 61 -16.07 -17.20 -17.62
#